data_AF-A0A2A4UDE8-F1
#
_entry.id   AF-A0A2A4UDE8-F1
#
_cell.length_a   1.000
_cell.length_b   1.000
_cell.length_c   1.000
_cell.angle_alpha   90.00
_cell.angle_beta   90.00
_cell.angle_gamma   90.00
#
_symmetry.space_group_name_H-M   'P 1'
#
loop_
_entity.id
_entity.type
_entity.pdbx_description
1 polymer ?
#
loop_
_entity_poly.entity_id
_entity_poly.type
_entity_poly.pdbx_seq_one_letter_code
_entity_poly.pdbx_strand_id
1 'polypeptide(L)'
;MKNNRALVVSLGLLLSIAGFSANTNAAPRGFVATEVKKVTSNGQRKKIPRKAGAVHEEFVAMLQDLVEGFHSGVGRIELVGLSAKKTCHADLFLGADSSYIALYVDDLDYAEEFYLDHPALTFKDILFQYRVVEDKAVSLVVNKKKGQYLISRRGDQLSILVETDGRESPECRFGLSDARVFDGETE
;
A
#
# COMPACT_ATOMS: atom_id res chain seq x y z
N MET A 1 34.03 16.16 -62.23
CA MET A 1 34.96 15.96 -61.10
C MET A 1 34.79 17.14 -60.15
N LYS A 2 34.60 16.85 -58.85
CA LYS A 2 34.11 17.79 -57.83
C LYS A 2 35.14 18.87 -57.47
N ASN A 3 34.68 20.10 -57.33
CA ASN A 3 35.46 21.25 -56.88
C ASN A 3 35.76 21.18 -55.38
N ASN A 4 37.02 21.45 -55.05
CA ASN A 4 37.50 21.79 -53.72
C ASN A 4 37.08 23.22 -53.33
N ARG A 5 36.73 23.45 -52.06
CA ARG A 5 37.42 24.41 -51.17
C ARG A 5 36.75 24.43 -49.80
N ALA A 6 37.54 24.08 -48.79
CA ALA A 6 37.29 24.34 -47.40
C ALA A 6 37.33 25.85 -47.14
N LEU A 7 36.42 26.35 -46.30
CA LEU A 7 36.58 27.61 -45.60
C LEU A 7 36.42 27.34 -44.11
N VAL A 8 37.53 27.51 -43.40
CA VAL A 8 37.63 27.55 -41.95
C VAL A 8 37.17 28.92 -41.49
N VAL A 9 36.20 28.99 -40.58
CA VAL A 9 35.96 30.19 -39.76
C VAL A 9 35.95 29.73 -38.31
N SER A 10 36.96 30.20 -37.59
CA SER A 10 37.15 30.01 -36.17
C SER A 10 36.71 31.26 -35.39
N LEU A 11 36.31 30.99 -34.14
CA LEU A 11 36.39 31.85 -32.97
C LEU A 11 35.27 32.89 -32.71
N GLY A 12 34.37 32.49 -31.82
CA GLY A 12 33.50 33.37 -31.04
C GLY A 12 33.27 32.76 -29.66
N LEU A 13 34.21 33.01 -28.74
CA LEU A 13 34.16 32.63 -27.34
C LEU A 13 33.08 33.47 -26.63
N LEU A 14 32.01 32.83 -26.13
CA LEU A 14 31.13 33.43 -25.13
C LEU A 14 30.93 32.43 -23.99
N LEU A 15 31.73 32.64 -22.94
CA LEU A 15 31.47 32.10 -21.61
C LEU A 15 30.06 32.53 -21.18
N SER A 16 29.16 31.56 -21.02
CA SER A 16 28.02 31.71 -20.14
C SER A 16 28.09 30.57 -19.14
N ILE A 17 28.70 30.89 -18.00
CA ILE A 17 28.58 30.14 -16.75
C ILE A 17 27.13 30.33 -16.31
N ALA A 18 26.22 29.52 -16.84
CA ALA A 18 24.90 29.33 -16.25
C ALA A 18 25.10 28.31 -15.14
N GLY A 19 25.09 28.80 -13.90
CA GLY A 19 25.30 28.00 -12.71
C GLY A 19 24.45 26.73 -12.73
N PHE A 20 25.11 25.63 -12.37
CA PHE A 20 24.44 24.45 -11.85
C PHE A 20 23.62 24.87 -10.63
N SER A 21 22.39 25.34 -10.86
CA SER A 21 21.36 25.25 -9.85
C SER A 21 21.09 23.77 -9.71
N ALA A 22 21.67 23.18 -8.67
CA ALA A 22 21.25 21.90 -8.14
C ALA A 22 19.77 22.03 -7.80
N ASN A 23 18.92 21.74 -8.78
CA ASN A 23 17.51 21.50 -8.52
C ASN A 23 17.47 20.13 -7.84
N THR A 24 17.68 20.15 -6.54
CA THR A 24 17.31 19.07 -5.62
C THR A 24 15.79 19.00 -5.57
N ASN A 25 15.16 18.68 -6.70
CA ASN A 25 13.84 18.11 -6.68
C ASN A 25 14.03 16.62 -6.39
N ALA A 26 14.30 16.32 -5.11
CA ALA A 26 14.02 15.01 -4.58
C ALA A 26 12.53 14.77 -4.80
N ALA A 27 12.20 14.06 -5.88
CA ALA A 27 10.87 13.51 -6.07
C ALA A 27 10.54 12.70 -4.80
N PRO A 28 9.36 12.90 -4.18
CA PRO A 28 9.00 12.13 -3.00
C PRO A 28 8.97 10.64 -3.40
N ARG A 29 9.90 9.88 -2.81
CA ARG A 29 10.03 8.43 -2.98
C ARG A 29 8.93 7.73 -2.18
N GLY A 30 8.30 6.73 -2.79
CA GLY A 30 7.28 5.88 -2.18
C GLY A 30 5.85 6.36 -2.45
N PHE A 31 5.03 5.50 -3.06
CA PHE A 31 3.56 5.39 -3.16
C PHE A 31 2.63 6.63 -3.34
N VAL A 32 3.00 7.81 -2.86
CA VAL A 32 2.08 8.93 -2.60
C VAL A 32 1.56 9.61 -3.88
N ALA A 33 2.25 9.52 -5.01
CA ALA A 33 1.92 10.41 -6.12
C ALA A 33 0.81 9.89 -7.06
N THR A 34 0.59 8.58 -7.20
CA THR A 34 -0.24 8.08 -8.32
C THR A 34 -1.46 7.30 -7.86
N GLU A 35 -1.33 6.33 -6.95
CA GLU A 35 -2.49 5.55 -6.48
C GLU A 35 -3.23 6.25 -5.35
N VAL A 36 -2.52 6.87 -4.41
CA VAL A 36 -3.15 7.81 -3.48
C VAL A 36 -3.80 8.96 -4.26
N LYS A 37 -3.20 9.51 -5.34
CA LYS A 37 -3.89 10.51 -6.19
C LYS A 37 -5.11 9.95 -6.92
N LYS A 38 -5.08 8.71 -7.42
CA LYS A 38 -6.25 8.06 -8.04
C LYS A 38 -7.38 7.93 -7.00
N VAL A 39 -7.06 7.39 -5.82
CA VAL A 39 -7.98 7.20 -4.69
C VAL A 39 -8.50 8.52 -4.09
N THR A 40 -7.82 9.64 -4.38
CA THR A 40 -8.11 10.95 -3.76
C THR A 40 -8.46 12.06 -4.74
N SER A 41 -8.51 11.75 -6.04
CA SER A 41 -8.97 12.71 -7.05
C SER A 41 -10.46 12.99 -6.91
N ASN A 42 -11.23 12.00 -6.42
CA ASN A 42 -12.68 12.08 -6.25
C ASN A 42 -13.18 11.70 -4.83
N GLY A 43 -12.35 11.11 -3.96
CA GLY A 43 -12.74 10.63 -2.62
C GLY A 43 -12.63 11.68 -1.50
N GLN A 44 -13.58 11.67 -0.55
CA GLN A 44 -13.51 12.57 0.62
C GLN A 44 -12.45 12.07 1.61
N ARG A 45 -11.33 12.78 1.72
CA ARG A 45 -10.29 12.49 2.71
C ARG A 45 -10.73 12.94 4.09
N LYS A 46 -11.11 12.00 4.94
CA LYS A 46 -11.15 12.24 6.39
C LYS A 46 -9.77 11.92 6.97
N LYS A 47 -8.85 12.90 6.93
CA LYS A 47 -7.57 12.85 7.68
C LYS A 47 -7.89 13.03 9.17
N ILE A 48 -8.44 11.99 9.79
CA ILE A 48 -8.83 12.00 11.19
C ILE A 48 -7.76 11.22 11.95
N PRO A 49 -7.02 11.84 12.90
CA PRO A 49 -6.23 11.10 13.86
C PRO A 49 -7.14 10.08 14.54
N ARG A 50 -6.86 8.80 14.34
CA ARG A 50 -7.68 7.71 14.87
C ARG A 50 -7.20 7.33 16.27
N LYS A 51 -8.14 6.89 17.12
CA LYS A 51 -7.80 6.26 18.40
C LYS A 51 -7.01 4.98 18.11
N ALA A 52 -6.13 4.59 19.03
CA ALA A 52 -5.43 3.30 18.92
C ALA A 52 -6.44 2.15 18.85
N GLY A 53 -6.18 1.15 17.99
CA GLY A 53 -7.07 0.01 17.76
C GLY A 53 -8.22 0.28 16.77
N ALA A 54 -8.45 1.53 16.38
CA ALA A 54 -9.64 1.84 15.58
C ALA A 54 -9.52 1.31 14.13
N VAL A 55 -8.31 1.19 13.56
CA VAL A 55 -8.12 0.54 12.25
C VAL A 55 -8.38 -0.95 12.33
N HIS A 56 -7.96 -1.59 13.43
CA HIS A 56 -8.27 -2.98 13.72
C HIS A 56 -9.79 -3.21 13.79
N GLU A 57 -10.52 -2.43 14.60
CA GLU A 57 -11.98 -2.55 14.74
C GLU A 57 -12.71 -2.42 13.39
N GLU A 58 -12.33 -1.45 12.56
CA GLU A 58 -12.94 -1.25 11.23
C GLU A 58 -12.60 -2.39 10.27
N PHE A 59 -11.37 -2.91 10.33
CA PHE A 59 -10.94 -4.01 9.49
C PHE A 59 -11.67 -5.31 9.85
N VAL A 60 -11.77 -5.63 11.15
CA VAL A 60 -12.52 -6.77 11.66
C VAL A 60 -14.00 -6.66 11.29
N ALA A 61 -14.64 -5.52 11.53
CA ALA A 61 -16.04 -5.31 11.19
C ALA A 61 -16.31 -5.50 9.69
N MET A 62 -15.41 -5.00 8.83
CA MET A 62 -15.51 -5.21 7.39
C MET A 62 -15.43 -6.70 7.01
N LEU A 63 -14.58 -7.48 7.68
CA LEU A 63 -14.44 -8.90 7.40
C LEU A 63 -15.64 -9.69 7.94
N GLN A 64 -16.18 -9.34 9.11
CA GLN A 64 -17.40 -9.96 9.65
C GLN A 64 -18.61 -9.77 8.72
N ASP A 65 -18.68 -8.63 8.03
CA ASP A 65 -19.75 -8.33 7.09
C ASP A 65 -19.62 -9.09 5.74
N LEU A 66 -18.40 -9.49 5.37
CA LEU A 66 -18.08 -9.92 4.00
C LEU A 66 -17.55 -11.35 3.87
N VAL A 67 -17.02 -11.93 4.94
CA VAL A 67 -16.47 -13.29 4.95
C VAL A 67 -17.48 -14.21 5.62
N GLU A 68 -18.02 -15.15 4.84
CA GLU A 68 -18.97 -16.14 5.36
C GLU A 68 -18.34 -16.98 6.47
N GLY A 69 -19.07 -17.17 7.57
CA GLY A 69 -18.60 -17.93 8.73
C GLY A 69 -17.73 -17.13 9.72
N PHE A 70 -17.21 -15.96 9.35
CA PHE A 70 -16.37 -15.16 10.25
C PHE A 70 -17.19 -14.24 11.18
N HIS A 71 -17.99 -14.82 12.07
CA HIS A 71 -18.92 -14.04 12.90
C HIS A 71 -18.32 -13.52 14.21
N SER A 72 -17.36 -14.22 14.79
CA SER A 72 -16.76 -13.87 16.09
C SER A 72 -15.89 -12.61 16.03
N GLY A 73 -15.37 -12.27 14.85
CA GLY A 73 -14.34 -11.24 14.69
C GLY A 73 -12.95 -11.69 15.16
N VAL A 74 -12.79 -12.95 15.59
CA VAL A 74 -11.55 -13.50 16.13
C VAL A 74 -11.26 -14.86 15.49
N GLY A 75 -10.05 -15.02 14.96
CA GLY A 75 -9.58 -16.23 14.27
C GLY A 75 -8.66 -15.90 13.11
N ARG A 76 -8.35 -16.90 12.28
CA ARG A 76 -7.54 -16.73 11.08
C ARG A 76 -8.41 -16.78 9.84
N ILE A 77 -8.17 -15.86 8.91
CA ILE A 77 -8.72 -15.89 7.57
C ILE A 77 -7.58 -16.09 6.59
N GLU A 78 -7.61 -17.20 5.86
CA GLU A 78 -6.72 -17.46 4.74
C GLU A 78 -7.36 -16.96 3.45
N LEU A 79 -6.60 -16.17 2.71
CA LEU A 79 -6.97 -15.64 1.42
C LEU A 79 -6.00 -16.13 0.35
N VAL A 80 -6.53 -16.68 -0.73
CA VAL A 80 -5.78 -17.03 -1.93
C VAL A 80 -6.26 -16.12 -3.06
N GLY A 81 -5.30 -15.47 -3.71
CA GLY A 81 -5.59 -14.42 -4.68
C GLY A 81 -4.57 -14.39 -5.81
N LEU A 82 -4.61 -13.32 -6.59
CA LEU A 82 -3.71 -13.12 -7.73
C LEU A 82 -3.02 -11.76 -7.68
N SER A 83 -1.75 -11.74 -8.09
CA SER A 83 -1.02 -10.54 -8.50
C SER A 83 -0.39 -10.73 -9.87
N ALA A 84 -0.81 -9.96 -10.86
CA ALA A 84 -0.26 -10.00 -12.23
C ALA A 84 -0.05 -11.43 -12.80
N LYS A 85 -1.02 -12.34 -12.55
CA LYS A 85 -1.04 -13.78 -12.93
C LYS A 85 -0.23 -14.73 -12.03
N LYS A 86 0.36 -14.25 -10.94
CA LYS A 86 0.99 -15.05 -9.89
C LYS A 86 0.02 -15.25 -8.73
N THR A 87 0.17 -16.35 -8.00
CA THR A 87 -0.62 -16.59 -6.79
C THR A 87 -0.13 -15.69 -5.66
N CYS A 88 -1.08 -15.10 -4.93
CA CYS A 88 -0.83 -14.43 -3.66
C CYS A 88 -1.52 -15.18 -2.54
N HIS A 89 -0.86 -15.26 -1.41
CA HIS A 89 -1.41 -15.79 -0.18
C HIS A 89 -1.41 -14.68 0.87
N ALA A 90 -2.51 -14.55 1.61
CA ALA A 90 -2.54 -13.72 2.80
C ALA A 90 -3.20 -14.47 3.94
N ASP A 91 -2.52 -14.52 5.08
CA ASP A 91 -3.09 -14.96 6.35
C ASP A 91 -3.38 -13.75 7.22
N LEU A 92 -4.65 -13.60 7.59
CA LEU A 92 -5.13 -12.54 8.45
C LEU A 92 -5.42 -13.15 9.83
N PHE A 93 -4.54 -12.91 10.80
CA PHE A 93 -4.71 -13.34 12.18
C PHE A 93 -5.38 -12.23 12.97
N LEU A 94 -6.65 -12.42 13.31
CA LEU A 94 -7.46 -11.40 13.98
C LEU A 94 -7.67 -11.81 15.44
N GLY A 95 -7.04 -11.08 16.35
CA GLY A 95 -7.28 -11.17 17.78
C GLY A 95 -8.43 -10.25 18.22
N ALA A 96 -8.72 -10.23 19.51
CA ALA A 96 -9.72 -9.32 20.08
C ALA A 96 -9.32 -7.84 19.97
N ASP A 97 -8.01 -7.58 19.96
CA ASP A 97 -7.44 -6.23 20.07
C ASP A 97 -6.43 -5.93 18.93
N SER A 98 -6.08 -6.90 18.10
CA SER A 98 -5.01 -6.75 17.11
C SER A 98 -5.32 -7.50 15.82
N SER A 99 -4.76 -6.99 14.72
CA SER A 99 -4.74 -7.70 13.44
C SER A 99 -3.32 -7.80 12.95
N TYR A 100 -2.87 -9.03 12.77
CA TYR A 100 -1.61 -9.35 12.12
C TYR A 100 -1.88 -9.92 10.73
N ILE A 101 -1.08 -9.48 9.77
CA ILE A 101 -1.20 -9.86 8.37
C ILE A 101 0.14 -10.39 7.91
N ALA A 102 0.11 -11.60 7.35
CA ALA A 102 1.21 -12.18 6.63
C ALA A 102 0.84 -12.27 5.14
N LEU A 103 1.64 -11.68 4.27
CA LEU A 103 1.41 -11.60 2.82
C LEU A 103 2.58 -12.24 2.08
N TYR A 104 2.27 -13.18 1.18
CA TYR A 104 3.26 -13.94 0.42
C TYR A 104 2.91 -13.99 -1.07
N VAL A 105 3.93 -13.99 -1.94
CA VAL A 105 3.79 -14.16 -3.39
C VAL A 105 4.79 -15.21 -3.89
N ASP A 106 4.27 -16.39 -4.22
CA ASP A 106 5.04 -17.65 -4.42
C ASP A 106 6.18 -17.55 -5.44
N ASP A 107 6.03 -16.70 -6.47
CA ASP A 107 6.99 -16.58 -7.58
C ASP A 107 7.88 -15.32 -7.50
N LEU A 108 7.88 -14.60 -6.38
CA LEU A 108 8.64 -13.35 -6.23
C LEU A 108 9.56 -13.33 -5.01
N ASP A 109 9.65 -14.43 -4.26
CA ASP A 109 10.30 -14.50 -2.94
C ASP A 109 9.91 -13.29 -2.07
N TYR A 110 8.67 -12.83 -2.22
CA TYR A 110 8.14 -11.69 -1.50
C TYR A 110 7.30 -12.21 -0.34
N ALA A 111 7.72 -11.85 0.87
CA ALA A 111 7.05 -12.12 2.11
C ALA A 111 7.09 -10.84 2.94
N GLU A 112 5.96 -10.43 3.48
CA GLU A 112 5.87 -9.28 4.35
C GLU A 112 4.83 -9.52 5.44
N GLU A 113 5.20 -9.20 6.68
CA GLU A 113 4.43 -9.49 7.87
C GLU A 113 4.30 -8.22 8.71
N PHE A 114 3.09 -7.90 9.15
CA PHE A 114 2.85 -6.67 9.89
C PHE A 114 1.57 -6.67 10.72
N TYR A 115 1.61 -5.93 11.82
CA TYR A 115 0.41 -5.51 12.54
C TYR A 115 -0.21 -4.28 11.89
N LEU A 116 -1.54 -4.29 11.73
CA LEU A 116 -2.30 -3.13 11.26
C LEU A 116 -2.42 -2.05 12.33
N ASP A 117 -2.82 -2.46 13.53
CA ASP A 117 -3.10 -1.60 14.67
C ASP A 117 -3.23 -2.46 15.94
N HIS A 118 -3.08 -1.84 17.11
CA HIS A 118 -3.12 -2.50 18.41
C HIS A 118 -3.34 -1.43 19.51
N PRO A 119 -4.32 -1.59 20.42
CA PRO A 119 -4.72 -0.56 21.39
C PRO A 119 -3.67 -0.30 22.47
N ALA A 120 -2.92 -1.33 22.89
CA ALA A 120 -1.86 -1.21 23.89
C ALA A 120 -0.44 -0.94 23.33
N LEU A 121 -0.19 -1.16 22.04
CA LEU A 121 1.13 -0.91 21.45
C LEU A 121 1.21 0.53 20.94
N THR A 122 2.13 1.31 21.51
CA THR A 122 2.52 2.57 20.89
C THR A 122 3.42 2.24 19.71
N PHE A 123 2.86 2.15 18.51
CA PHE A 123 3.65 2.09 17.30
C PHE A 123 4.35 3.43 17.10
N LYS A 124 5.54 3.59 17.69
CA LYS A 124 6.42 4.76 17.50
C LYS A 124 6.71 5.05 16.02
N ASP A 125 6.38 4.11 15.15
CA ASP A 125 6.59 4.17 13.72
C ASP A 125 5.33 4.48 12.92
N ILE A 126 4.12 4.41 13.47
CA ILE A 126 2.91 4.86 12.75
C ILE A 126 2.84 6.39 12.82
N LEU A 127 2.78 7.02 11.66
CA LEU A 127 2.68 8.47 11.52
C LEU A 127 1.22 8.91 11.44
N PHE A 128 0.45 8.28 10.53
CA PHE A 128 -0.95 8.64 10.27
C PHE A 128 -1.74 7.43 9.78
N GLN A 129 -2.98 7.34 10.21
CA GLN A 129 -3.96 6.40 9.69
C GLN A 129 -5.14 7.19 9.11
N TYR A 130 -5.65 6.77 7.96
CA TYR A 130 -6.86 7.39 7.40
C TYR A 130 -7.69 6.40 6.60
N ARG A 131 -8.99 6.68 6.56
CA ARG A 131 -9.95 6.00 5.71
C ARG A 131 -10.25 6.88 4.50
N VAL A 132 -10.20 6.29 3.31
CA VAL A 132 -10.69 6.92 2.08
C VAL A 132 -11.95 6.20 1.65
N VAL A 133 -13.00 6.98 1.38
CA VAL A 133 -14.26 6.48 0.85
C VAL A 133 -14.46 7.06 -0.53
N GLU A 134 -14.61 6.17 -1.50
CA GLU A 134 -14.97 6.45 -2.88
C GLU A 134 -16.30 5.78 -3.20
N ASP A 135 -16.95 6.15 -4.31
CA ASP A 135 -18.28 5.69 -4.70
C ASP A 135 -18.48 4.16 -4.61
N LYS A 136 -17.43 3.38 -4.85
CA LYS A 136 -17.47 1.91 -4.85
C LYS A 136 -16.35 1.26 -4.04
N ALA A 137 -15.56 2.03 -3.32
CA ALA A 137 -14.39 1.50 -2.62
C ALA A 137 -14.19 2.16 -1.26
N VAL A 138 -13.72 1.35 -0.30
CA VAL A 138 -13.25 1.83 1.00
C VAL A 138 -11.81 1.39 1.15
N SER A 139 -10.93 2.34 1.47
CA SER A 139 -9.51 2.07 1.67
C SER A 139 -9.09 2.47 3.08
N LEU A 140 -8.43 1.55 3.77
CA LEU A 140 -7.70 1.77 5.02
C LEU A 140 -6.24 2.01 4.67
N VAL A 141 -5.70 3.13 5.14
CA VAL A 141 -4.32 3.51 4.87
C VAL A 141 -3.57 3.74 6.17
N VAL A 142 -2.46 3.04 6.35
CA VAL A 142 -1.58 3.16 7.52
C VAL A 142 -0.21 3.61 7.03
N ASN A 143 0.22 4.81 7.42
CA ASN A 143 1.53 5.34 7.07
C ASN A 143 2.49 5.15 8.23
N LYS A 144 3.66 4.61 7.92
CA LYS A 144 4.76 4.37 8.86
C LYS A 144 5.97 5.24 8.50
N LYS A 145 6.91 5.38 9.44
CA LYS A 145 8.19 6.07 9.21
C LYS A 145 8.99 5.49 8.04
N LYS A 146 8.87 4.18 7.85
CA LYS A 146 9.65 3.39 6.87
C LYS A 146 8.76 2.64 5.88
N GLY A 147 7.53 3.09 5.67
CA GLY A 147 6.63 2.35 4.79
C GLY A 147 5.18 2.77 4.90
N GLN A 148 4.33 2.02 4.23
CA GLN A 148 2.89 2.24 4.20
C GLN A 148 2.16 0.93 3.92
N TYR A 149 0.98 0.77 4.49
CA TYR A 149 0.03 -0.27 4.14
C TYR A 149 -1.22 0.37 3.54
N LEU A 150 -1.71 -0.21 2.44
CA LEU A 150 -2.98 0.11 1.83
C LEU A 150 -3.82 -1.16 1.74
N ILE A 151 -4.94 -1.17 2.45
CA ILE A 151 -5.95 -2.22 2.33
C ILE A 151 -7.18 -1.59 1.69
N SER A 152 -7.58 -2.07 0.53
CA SER A 152 -8.73 -1.53 -0.21
C SER A 152 -9.77 -2.61 -0.45
N ARG A 153 -11.02 -2.26 -0.21
CA ARG A 153 -12.18 -3.11 -0.47
C ARG A 153 -13.04 -2.50 -1.56
N ARG A 154 -13.41 -3.30 -2.56
CA ARG A 154 -14.34 -2.96 -3.64
C ARG A 154 -15.30 -4.13 -3.87
N GLY A 155 -16.53 -4.01 -3.38
CA GLY A 155 -17.49 -5.12 -3.42
C GLY A 155 -17.05 -6.27 -2.52
N ASP A 156 -16.87 -7.45 -3.11
CA ASP A 156 -16.34 -8.68 -2.51
C ASP A 156 -14.82 -8.82 -2.64
N GLN A 157 -14.16 -7.86 -3.30
CA GLN A 157 -12.71 -7.91 -3.52
C GLN A 157 -11.96 -7.14 -2.45
N LEU A 158 -10.92 -7.76 -1.88
CA LEU A 158 -9.92 -7.14 -1.03
C LEU A 158 -8.60 -7.01 -1.80
N SER A 159 -7.95 -5.86 -1.68
CA SER A 159 -6.61 -5.62 -2.20
C SER A 159 -5.69 -5.21 -1.07
N ILE A 160 -4.53 -5.82 -0.99
CA ILE A 160 -3.48 -5.46 -0.02
C ILE A 160 -2.24 -5.04 -0.81
N LEU A 161 -1.72 -3.88 -0.45
CA LEU A 161 -0.47 -3.36 -0.97
C LEU A 161 0.39 -2.85 0.19
N VAL A 162 1.67 -3.18 0.13
CA VAL A 162 2.64 -2.85 1.17
C VAL A 162 3.83 -2.14 0.56
N GLU A 163 4.28 -1.07 1.19
CA GLU A 163 5.59 -0.47 0.94
C GLU A 163 6.42 -0.57 2.22
N THR A 164 7.62 -1.17 2.13
CA THR A 164 8.59 -1.24 3.24
C THR A 164 9.97 -0.86 2.72
N ASP A 165 10.62 0.11 3.38
CA ASP A 165 11.95 0.63 3.03
C ASP A 165 12.12 1.01 1.54
N GLY A 166 11.05 1.54 0.93
CA GLY A 166 11.01 1.97 -0.47
C GLY A 166 10.83 0.85 -1.49
N ARG A 167 10.58 -0.39 -1.03
CA ARG A 167 10.17 -1.52 -1.88
C ARG A 167 8.66 -1.72 -1.78
N GLU A 168 7.99 -1.68 -2.92
CA GLU A 168 6.56 -1.94 -3.03
C GLU A 168 6.29 -3.43 -3.27
N SER A 169 5.24 -3.95 -2.63
CA SER A 169 4.70 -5.26 -2.90
C SER A 169 4.02 -5.29 -4.26
N PRO A 170 3.93 -6.46 -4.91
CA PRO A 170 2.91 -6.67 -5.92
C PRO A 170 1.51 -6.40 -5.34
N GLU A 171 0.61 -5.82 -6.14
CA GLU A 171 -0.80 -5.65 -5.73
C GLU A 171 -1.45 -7.03 -5.70
N CYS A 172 -1.78 -7.53 -4.51
CA CYS A 172 -2.47 -8.79 -4.33
C CYS A 172 -3.97 -8.56 -4.16
N ARG A 173 -4.77 -9.27 -4.96
CA ARG A 173 -6.23 -9.17 -5.00
C ARG A 173 -6.87 -10.50 -4.61
N PHE A 174 -7.79 -10.44 -3.66
CA PHE A 174 -8.44 -11.60 -3.05
C PHE A 174 -9.95 -11.48 -3.20
N GLY A 175 -10.62 -12.58 -3.54
CA GLY A 175 -12.07 -12.70 -3.45
C GLY A 175 -12.45 -13.12 -2.03
N LEU A 176 -13.23 -12.30 -1.32
CA LEU A 176 -13.63 -12.59 0.06
C LEU A 176 -14.61 -13.75 0.18
N SER A 177 -15.32 -14.10 -0.90
CA SER A 177 -16.16 -15.29 -0.98
C SER A 177 -15.36 -16.60 -0.98
N ASP A 178 -14.09 -16.55 -1.37
CA ASP A 178 -13.20 -17.71 -1.44
C ASP A 178 -12.33 -17.84 -0.17
N ALA A 179 -12.60 -16.99 0.82
CA ALA A 179 -11.87 -16.96 2.06
C ALA A 179 -12.12 -18.23 2.88
N ARG A 180 -11.06 -18.74 3.51
CA ARG A 180 -11.16 -19.88 4.44
C ARG A 180 -10.98 -19.39 5.86
N VAL A 181 -11.96 -19.71 6.71
CA VAL A 181 -11.99 -19.28 8.10
C VAL A 181 -11.52 -20.42 9.01
N PHE A 182 -10.66 -20.09 9.96
CA PHE A 182 -10.15 -20.99 11.00
C PHE A 182 -10.43 -20.37 12.36
N ASP A 183 -11.55 -20.77 12.96
CA ASP A 183 -11.99 -20.24 14.25
C ASP A 183 -11.00 -20.58 15.37
N GLY A 184 -10.60 -19.59 16.15
CA GLY A 184 -9.72 -19.75 17.31
C GLY A 184 -8.22 -19.83 16.99
N GLU A 185 -7.82 -19.81 15.73
CA GLU A 185 -6.41 -19.63 15.34
C GLU A 185 -6.05 -18.13 15.37
N THR A 186 -5.33 -17.69 16.39
CA THR A 186 -4.79 -16.32 16.49
C THR A 186 -3.28 -16.38 16.71
N GLU A 187 -2.57 -15.32 16.35
CA GLU A 187 -1.13 -15.16 16.66
C GLU A 187 -0.89 -14.95 18.17
#